data_AF-A0A7J4S200-F1
#
_entry.id   AF-A0A7J4S200-F1
#
_cell.length_a   1.000
_cell.length_b   1.000
_cell.length_c   1.000
_cell.angle_alpha   90.00
_cell.angle_beta   90.00
_cell.angle_gamma   90.00
#
_symmetry.space_group_name_H-M   'P 1'
#
loop_
_entity.id
_entity.type
_entity.pdbx_description
1 polymer ?
#
loop_
_entity_poly.entity_id
_entity_poly.type
_entity_poly.pdbx_seq_one_letter_code
_entity_poly.pdbx_strand_id
1 'polypeptide(L)'
;MAKSLVIKQLRAARDFLFAQKYRFDQGLQFLVFVNFALLILTASDKLKVIFGLDRISEVAALMVVLGFVGTWAFGLFLDKIVHSQQSTESETLKRSLLWQRNFAELEGLKREVRQLRAEIRKR
;
A
#
# COMPACT_ATOMS: atom_id res chain seq x y z
N MET A 1 -32.87 -2.72 -14.06
CA MET A 1 -32.31 -2.51 -12.70
C MET A 1 -31.30 -3.58 -12.26
N ALA A 2 -31.54 -4.88 -12.46
CA ALA A 2 -30.62 -5.95 -11.99
C ALA A 2 -29.16 -5.82 -12.49
N LYS A 3 -28.94 -5.42 -13.75
CA LYS A 3 -27.59 -5.24 -14.33
C LYS A 3 -26.75 -4.17 -13.60
N SER A 4 -27.37 -3.10 -13.10
CA SER A 4 -26.61 -2.04 -12.40
C SER A 4 -26.18 -2.47 -11.00
N LEU A 5 -26.94 -3.37 -10.36
CA LEU A 5 -26.63 -3.90 -9.04
C LEU A 5 -25.45 -4.89 -9.10
N VAL A 6 -25.44 -5.76 -10.12
CA VAL A 6 -24.33 -6.69 -10.37
C VAL A 6 -23.03 -5.93 -10.68
N ILE A 7 -23.09 -4.88 -11.50
CA ILE A 7 -21.91 -4.05 -11.81
C ILE A 7 -21.36 -3.36 -10.54
N LYS A 8 -22.24 -2.89 -9.65
CA LYS A 8 -21.83 -2.32 -8.36
C LYS A 8 -21.15 -3.35 -7.47
N GLN A 9 -21.69 -4.56 -7.37
CA GLN A 9 -21.08 -5.62 -6.58
C GLN A 9 -19.74 -6.08 -7.15
N LEU A 10 -19.61 -6.21 -8.47
CA LEU A 10 -18.34 -6.52 -9.12
C LEU A 10 -17.28 -5.45 -8.84
N ARG A 11 -17.67 -4.16 -8.90
CA ARG A 11 -16.76 -3.06 -8.62
C ARG A 11 -16.30 -3.09 -7.15
N ALA A 12 -17.21 -3.32 -6.21
CA ALA A 12 -16.86 -3.44 -4.79
C ALA A 12 -15.92 -4.63 -4.53
N ALA A 13 -16.17 -5.79 -5.14
CA ALA A 13 -15.31 -6.96 -5.02
C ALA A 13 -13.91 -6.70 -5.61
N ARG A 14 -13.85 -6.07 -6.79
CA ARG A 14 -12.60 -5.66 -7.42
C ARG A 14 -11.81 -4.71 -6.52
N ASP A 15 -12.45 -3.69 -5.99
CA ASP A 15 -11.79 -2.68 -5.15
C ASP A 15 -11.30 -3.31 -3.84
N PHE A 16 -12.06 -4.25 -3.27
CA PHE A 16 -11.61 -5.05 -2.12
C PHE A 16 -10.38 -5.89 -2.46
N LEU A 17 -10.38 -6.62 -3.57
CA LEU A 17 -9.25 -7.45 -3.99
C LEU A 17 -7.99 -6.61 -4.23
N PHE A 18 -8.13 -5.43 -4.86
CA PHE A 18 -7.00 -4.50 -5.02
C PHE A 18 -6.47 -4.00 -3.69
N ALA A 19 -7.34 -3.69 -2.72
CA ALA A 19 -6.90 -3.27 -1.39
C ALA A 19 -6.15 -4.39 -0.65
N GLN A 20 -6.62 -5.65 -0.73
CA GLN A 20 -5.91 -6.77 -0.12
C GLN A 20 -4.57 -7.05 -0.79
N LYS A 21 -4.52 -7.00 -2.13
CA LYS A 21 -3.27 -7.16 -2.89
C LYS A 21 -2.27 -6.06 -2.54
N TYR A 22 -2.70 -4.80 -2.50
CA TYR A 22 -1.85 -3.67 -2.15
C TYR A 22 -1.20 -3.84 -0.77
N ARG A 23 -1.98 -4.27 0.23
CA ARG A 23 -1.46 -4.56 1.57
C ARG A 23 -0.45 -5.70 1.56
N PHE A 24 -0.73 -6.76 0.81
CA PHE A 24 0.20 -7.87 0.67
C PHE A 24 1.50 -7.45 -0.02
N ASP A 25 1.41 -6.61 -1.06
CA ASP A 25 2.55 -6.04 -1.77
C ASP A 25 3.40 -5.13 -0.87
N GLN A 26 2.79 -4.33 -0.01
CA GLN A 26 3.50 -3.55 1.02
C GLN A 26 4.20 -4.46 2.04
N GLY A 27 3.52 -5.52 2.46
CA GLY A 27 4.03 -6.48 3.43
C GLY A 27 5.09 -7.43 2.87
N LEU A 28 5.29 -7.50 1.56
CA LEU A 28 6.14 -8.50 0.90
C LEU A 28 7.60 -8.47 1.38
N GLN A 29 8.09 -7.32 1.84
CA GLN A 29 9.40 -7.20 2.48
C GLN A 29 9.51 -8.04 3.78
N PHE A 30 8.39 -8.25 4.50
CA PHE A 30 8.33 -9.11 5.68
C PHE A 30 8.67 -10.57 5.35
N LEU A 31 8.27 -11.05 4.17
CA LEU A 31 8.57 -12.42 3.72
C LEU A 31 10.08 -12.67 3.62
N VAL A 32 10.89 -11.65 3.32
CA VAL A 32 12.35 -11.77 3.32
C VAL A 32 12.87 -12.12 4.72
N PHE A 33 12.37 -11.45 5.75
CA PHE A 33 12.75 -11.73 7.14
C PHE A 33 12.26 -13.11 7.60
N VAL A 34 11.04 -13.49 7.21
CA VAL A 34 10.51 -14.84 7.51
C VAL A 34 11.35 -15.91 6.82
N ASN A 35 11.74 -15.70 5.57
CA ASN A 35 12.58 -16.64 4.82
C ASN A 35 13.97 -16.77 5.46
N PHE A 36 14.57 -15.65 5.87
CA PHE A 36 15.83 -15.65 6.61
C PHE A 36 15.71 -16.37 7.97
N ALA A 37 14.62 -16.16 8.71
CA ALA A 37 14.36 -16.86 9.95
C ALA A 37 14.22 -18.38 9.72
N LEU A 38 13.50 -18.80 8.68
CA LEU A 38 13.38 -20.20 8.27
C LEU A 38 14.73 -20.82 7.88
N LEU A 39 15.59 -20.06 7.20
CA LEU A 39 16.95 -20.48 6.84
C LEU A 39 17.80 -20.71 8.09
N ILE A 40 17.78 -19.77 9.06
CA ILE A 40 18.50 -19.94 10.33
C ILE A 40 17.98 -21.16 11.09
N LEU A 41 16.66 -21.35 11.12
CA LEU A 41 16.02 -22.43 11.86
C LEU A 41 16.33 -23.80 11.26
N THR A 42 16.44 -23.88 9.92
CA THR A 42 16.84 -25.12 9.23
C THR A 42 18.35 -25.37 9.28
N ALA A 43 19.19 -24.34 9.24
CA ALA A 43 20.66 -24.47 9.29
C ALA A 43 21.20 -24.70 10.71
N SER A 44 20.45 -24.33 11.76
CA SER A 44 20.93 -24.40 13.14
C SER A 44 20.46 -25.68 13.83
N ASP A 45 21.33 -26.69 13.87
CA ASP A 45 21.10 -27.92 14.66
C ASP A 45 21.02 -27.64 16.18
N LYS A 46 21.60 -26.54 16.66
CA LYS A 46 21.50 -26.14 18.08
C LYS A 46 20.09 -25.72 18.46
N LEU A 47 19.33 -25.11 17.53
CA LEU A 47 17.95 -24.72 17.78
C LEU A 47 17.03 -25.96 17.90
N LYS A 48 17.33 -27.06 17.20
CA LYS A 48 16.62 -28.35 17.39
C LYS A 48 16.70 -28.83 18.83
N VAL A 49 17.91 -28.77 19.40
CA VAL A 49 18.19 -29.23 20.75
C VAL A 49 17.59 -28.30 21.81
N ILE A 50 17.67 -26.98 21.62
CA ILE A 50 17.16 -26.00 22.59
C ILE A 50 15.62 -25.98 22.61
N PHE A 51 14.97 -26.06 21.44
CA PHE A 51 13.50 -25.99 21.33
C PHE A 51 12.82 -27.36 21.29
N GLY A 52 13.57 -28.47 21.36
CA GLY A 52 13.02 -29.83 21.33
C GLY A 52 12.26 -30.16 20.04
N LEU A 53 12.65 -29.54 18.92
CA LEU A 53 11.93 -29.66 17.65
C LEU A 53 12.48 -30.83 16.84
N ASP A 54 11.95 -32.03 17.11
CA ASP A 54 12.30 -33.25 16.37
C ASP A 54 11.86 -33.22 14.90
N ARG A 55 10.86 -32.38 14.56
CA ARG A 55 10.27 -32.27 13.21
C ARG A 55 10.26 -30.84 12.70
N ILE A 56 11.42 -30.33 12.30
CA ILE A 56 11.54 -28.99 11.72
C ILE A 56 10.70 -28.79 10.47
N SER A 57 10.45 -29.84 9.67
CA SER A 57 9.62 -29.73 8.47
C SER A 57 8.18 -29.30 8.80
N GLU A 58 7.60 -29.79 9.89
CA GLU A 58 6.26 -29.42 10.35
C GLU A 58 6.22 -27.98 10.85
N VAL A 59 7.24 -27.56 11.61
CA VAL A 59 7.38 -26.18 12.08
C VAL A 59 7.62 -25.21 10.93
N ALA A 60 8.42 -25.60 9.93
CA ALA A 60 8.68 -24.81 8.74
C ALA A 60 7.38 -24.60 7.94
N ALA A 61 6.56 -25.63 7.76
CA ALA A 61 5.26 -25.51 7.10
C ALA A 61 4.33 -24.54 7.84
N LEU A 62 4.27 -24.64 9.17
CA LEU A 62 3.50 -23.71 10.00
C LEU A 62 4.02 -22.26 9.87
N MET A 63 5.34 -22.09 9.89
CA MET A 63 6.00 -20.79 9.74
C MET A 63 5.76 -20.16 8.37
N VAL A 64 5.60 -20.95 7.31
CA VAL A 64 5.21 -20.43 5.98
C VAL A 64 3.78 -19.87 6.02
N VAL A 65 2.84 -20.59 6.63
CA VAL A 65 1.44 -20.11 6.78
C VAL A 65 1.39 -18.86 7.64
N LEU A 66 2.08 -18.87 8.79
CA LEU A 66 2.21 -17.71 9.68
C LEU A 66 2.92 -16.55 8.99
N GLY A 67 3.91 -16.83 8.14
CA GLY A 67 4.59 -15.85 7.31
C GLY A 67 3.61 -15.13 6.39
N PHE A 68 2.74 -15.87 5.70
CA PHE A 68 1.72 -15.31 4.82
C PHE A 68 0.71 -14.43 5.56
N VAL A 69 0.22 -14.90 6.71
CA VAL A 69 -0.68 -14.12 7.59
C VAL A 69 0.04 -12.89 8.14
N GLY A 70 1.30 -13.05 8.53
CA GLY A 70 2.17 -12.00 9.04
C GLY A 70 2.45 -10.94 7.99
N THR A 71 2.70 -11.31 6.73
CA THR A 71 2.85 -10.37 5.60
C THR A 71 1.61 -9.51 5.44
N TRP A 72 0.43 -10.12 5.50
CA TRP A 72 -0.82 -9.39 5.41
C TRP A 72 -1.03 -8.44 6.61
N ALA A 73 -0.77 -8.91 7.83
CA ALA A 73 -0.88 -8.11 9.05
C ALA A 73 0.17 -6.97 9.11
N PHE A 74 1.38 -7.23 8.63
CA PHE A 74 2.44 -6.23 8.52
C PHE A 74 2.12 -5.19 7.46
N GLY A 75 1.51 -5.60 6.34
CA GLY A 75 0.92 -4.70 5.36
C GLY A 75 -0.10 -3.75 5.98
N LEU A 76 -1.02 -4.26 6.82
CA LEU A 76 -1.96 -3.41 7.55
C LEU A 76 -1.28 -2.41 8.50
N PHE A 77 -0.21 -2.84 9.15
CA PHE A 77 0.57 -1.98 10.05
C PHE A 77 1.29 -0.87 9.27
N LEU A 78 1.94 -1.21 8.16
CA LEU A 78 2.60 -0.25 7.28
C LEU A 78 1.60 0.72 6.66
N ASP A 79 0.43 0.24 6.23
CA ASP A 79 -0.63 1.07 5.66
C ASP A 79 -1.02 2.19 6.65
N LYS A 80 -1.14 1.85 7.95
CA LYS A 80 -1.46 2.80 9.03
C LYS A 80 -0.33 3.81 9.27
N ILE A 81 0.93 3.41 9.17
CA ILE A 81 2.10 4.27 9.41
C ILE A 81 2.38 5.17 8.20
N VAL A 82 2.36 4.61 6.99
CA VAL A 82 2.64 5.32 5.75
C VAL A 82 1.56 6.36 5.46
N HIS A 83 0.27 6.05 5.68
CA HIS A 83 -0.79 7.05 5.55
C HIS A 83 -0.60 8.23 6.53
N SER A 84 -0.10 7.97 7.74
CA SER A 84 0.22 9.03 8.72
C SER A 84 1.39 9.91 8.26
N GLN A 85 2.33 9.39 7.49
CA GLN A 85 3.44 10.18 6.94
C GLN A 85 3.03 10.93 5.67
N GLN A 86 2.27 10.31 4.76
CA GLN A 86 1.77 10.96 3.55
C GLN A 86 0.78 12.10 3.85
N SER A 87 -0.05 11.99 4.90
CA SER A 87 -0.89 13.11 5.35
C SER A 87 -0.03 14.28 5.83
N THR A 88 1.07 13.99 6.53
CA THR A 88 2.00 15.00 7.04
C THR A 88 2.76 15.68 5.89
N GLU A 89 3.25 14.92 4.90
CA GLU A 89 3.91 15.47 3.72
C GLU A 89 2.96 16.30 2.85
N SER A 90 1.74 15.80 2.60
CA SER A 90 0.77 16.53 1.78
C SER A 90 0.25 17.79 2.48
N GLU A 91 0.14 17.80 3.81
CA GLU A 91 -0.11 19.02 4.58
C GLU A 91 1.08 19.98 4.55
N THR A 92 2.31 19.47 4.63
CA THR A 92 3.54 20.29 4.55
C THR A 92 3.71 20.89 3.15
N LEU A 93 3.40 20.14 2.10
CA LEU A 93 3.42 20.60 0.71
C LEU A 93 2.33 21.66 0.45
N LYS A 94 1.11 21.48 0.96
CA LYS A 94 0.04 22.50 0.90
C LYS A 94 0.38 23.77 1.67
N ARG A 95 1.13 23.64 2.77
CA ARG A 95 1.66 24.77 3.56
C ARG A 95 2.91 25.39 2.94
N SER A 96 3.53 24.77 1.94
CA SER A 96 4.74 25.30 1.33
C SER A 96 4.43 26.55 0.49
N LEU A 97 5.24 27.59 0.66
CA LEU A 97 5.16 28.84 -0.10
C LEU A 97 5.27 28.63 -1.62
N LEU A 98 6.02 27.62 -2.04
CA LEU A 98 6.17 27.22 -3.45
C LEU A 98 4.86 26.70 -4.05
N TRP A 99 4.11 25.88 -3.31
CA TRP A 99 2.84 25.35 -3.78
C TRP A 99 1.80 26.47 -3.95
N GLN A 100 1.74 27.41 -3.01
CA GLN A 100 0.83 28.56 -3.11
C GLN A 100 1.16 29.46 -4.31
N ARG A 101 2.46 29.72 -4.55
CA ARG A 101 2.93 30.48 -5.72
C ARG A 101 2.55 29.80 -7.03
N ASN A 102 2.86 28.52 -7.18
CA ASN A 102 2.54 27.77 -8.40
C ASN A 102 1.03 27.68 -8.62
N PHE A 103 0.24 27.54 -7.55
CA PHE A 103 -1.22 27.51 -7.64
C PHE A 103 -1.80 28.86 -8.10
N ALA A 104 -1.27 29.98 -7.58
CA ALA A 104 -1.68 31.32 -7.99
C ALA A 104 -1.35 31.61 -9.46
N GLU A 105 -0.17 31.21 -9.94
CA GLU A 105 0.21 31.33 -11.35
C GLU A 105 -0.69 30.50 -12.27
N LEU A 106 -0.98 29.25 -11.89
CA LEU A 106 -1.88 28.39 -12.66
C LEU A 106 -3.31 28.94 -12.73
N GLU A 107 -3.81 29.54 -11.64
CA GLU A 107 -5.10 30.24 -11.68
C GLU A 107 -5.09 31.44 -12.62
N GLY A 108 -4.01 32.23 -12.62
CA GLY A 108 -3.82 33.36 -13.53
C GLY A 108 -3.90 32.92 -14.99
N LEU A 109 -3.08 31.95 -15.38
CA LEU A 109 -3.06 31.39 -16.74
C LEU A 109 -4.43 30.82 -17.15
N LYS A 110 -5.14 30.17 -16.23
CA LYS A 110 -6.48 29.61 -16.49
C LYS A 110 -7.54 30.70 -16.70
N ARG A 111 -7.37 31.89 -16.14
CA ARG A 111 -8.24 33.05 -16.39
C ARG A 111 -7.93 33.65 -17.76
N GLU A 112 -6.67 33.83 -18.10
CA GLU A 112 -6.24 34.33 -19.42
C GLU A 112 -6.71 33.44 -20.56
N VAL A 113 -6.52 32.11 -20.45
CA VAL A 113 -6.99 31.16 -21.46
C VAL A 113 -8.52 31.21 -21.61
N ARG A 114 -9.25 31.42 -20.51
CA ARG A 114 -10.71 31.58 -20.58
C ARG A 114 -11.13 32.88 -21.25
N GLN A 115 -10.42 33.98 -20.99
CA GLN A 115 -10.67 35.27 -21.64
C GLN A 115 -10.38 35.20 -23.13
N LEU A 116 -9.22 34.65 -23.52
CA LEU A 116 -8.86 34.46 -24.93
C LEU A 116 -9.87 33.57 -25.66
N ARG A 117 -10.30 32.46 -25.04
CA ARG A 117 -11.36 31.61 -25.62
C ARG A 117 -12.69 32.36 -25.77
N ALA A 118 -13.06 33.20 -24.82
CA ALA A 118 -14.28 33.99 -24.90
C ALA A 118 -14.20 35.07 -25.99
N GLU A 119 -13.01 35.64 -26.20
CA GLU A 119 -12.75 36.64 -27.22
C GLU A 119 -12.73 36.05 -28.63
N ILE A 120 -12.11 34.88 -28.81
CA ILE A 120 -12.17 34.13 -30.08
C ILE A 120 -13.61 33.72 -30.42
N ARG A 121 -14.42 33.33 -29.42
CA ARG A 121 -15.83 32.92 -29.64
C ARG A 121 -16.75 34.10 -29.99
N LYS A 122 -16.34 35.33 -29.73
CA LYS A 122 -17.09 36.55 -30.08
C LYS A 122 -16.76 37.08 -31.48
N ARG A 123 -15.66 36.61 -32.10
CA ARG A 123 -15.33 36.85 -33.51
C ARG A 123 -15.96 35.78 -34.39
#